data_AF-A0AAU3B5W0-F1
#
_entry.id   AF-A0AAU3B5W0-F1
#
_cell.length_a   1.000
_cell.length_b   1.000
_cell.length_c   1.000
_cell.angle_alpha   90.00
_cell.angle_beta   90.00
_cell.angle_gamma   90.00
#
_symmetry.space_group_name_H-M   'P 1'
#
loop_
_entity.id
_entity.type
_entity.pdbx_description
1 polymer ?
#
loop_
_entity_poly.entity_id
_entity_poly.type
_entity_poly.pdbx_seq_one_letter_code
_entity_poly.pdbx_strand_id
1 'polypeptide(L)' 'MGAREVLSRALFGGFWAVVAVVVGSVSLAGLFEGRIGGFLLGTAVAAAAGFYALYVFRGGRFRFLII' A
#
# COMPACT_ATOMS: atom_id res chain seq x y z
N MET A 1 13.70 -21.02 3.40
CA MET A 1 12.99 -19.85 3.97
C MET A 1 12.18 -20.35 5.16
N GLY A 2 12.43 -19.84 6.37
CA GLY A 2 11.75 -20.33 7.57
C GLY A 2 10.27 -19.96 7.57
N ALA A 3 9.38 -20.85 8.02
CA ALA A 3 7.93 -20.62 8.08
C ALA A 3 7.54 -19.33 8.83
N ARG A 4 8.31 -18.96 9.86
CA ARG A 4 8.15 -17.71 10.63
C ARG A 4 8.36 -16.45 9.78
N GLU A 5 9.28 -16.51 8.83
CA GLU A 5 9.60 -15.36 7.97
C GLU A 5 8.52 -15.15 6.91
N VAL A 6 7.96 -16.25 6.38
CA VAL A 6 6.81 -16.21 5.47
C VAL A 6 5.57 -15.66 6.19
N LEU A 7 5.31 -16.11 7.42
CA LEU A 7 4.20 -15.62 8.23
C LEU A 7 4.32 -14.12 8.55
N SER A 8 5.52 -13.67 8.94
CA SER A 8 5.80 -12.25 9.19
C SER A 8 5.49 -11.39 7.95
N ARG A 9 5.98 -11.80 6.77
CA ARG A 9 5.73 -11.09 5.51
C ARG A 9 4.25 -11.04 5.15
N ALA A 10 3.52 -12.11 5.40
CA ALA A 10 2.08 -12.16 5.15
C ALA A 10 1.30 -11.19 6.05
N LEU A 11 1.64 -11.13 7.34
CA LEU A 11 0.98 -10.23 8.30
C LEU A 11 1.30 -8.77 8.03
N PHE A 12 2.59 -8.42 7.90
CA PHE A 12 2.99 -7.03 7.67
C PHE A 12 2.60 -6.56 6.26
N GLY A 13 2.80 -7.39 5.23
CA GLY A 13 2.37 -7.07 3.86
C GLY A 13 0.85 -6.93 3.77
N GLY A 14 0.11 -7.84 4.42
CA GLY A 14 -1.35 -7.80 4.48
C GLY A 14 -1.87 -6.54 5.17
N PHE A 15 -1.28 -6.16 6.31
CA PHE A 15 -1.62 -4.92 7.01
C PHE A 15 -1.51 -3.70 6.09
N TRP A 16 -0.38 -3.53 5.40
CA TRP A 16 -0.18 -2.40 4.50
C TRP A 16 -1.07 -2.44 3.26
N ALA A 17 -1.44 -3.63 2.78
CA ALA A 17 -2.42 -3.77 1.71
C ALA A 17 -3.82 -3.30 2.17
N VAL A 18 -4.24 -3.64 3.39
CA VAL A 18 -5.50 -3.15 3.97
C VAL A 18 -5.46 -1.62 4.12
N VAL A 19 -4.36 -1.07 4.64
CA VAL A 19 -4.19 0.39 4.74
C VAL A 19 -4.32 1.06 3.37
N ALA A 20 -3.68 0.50 2.33
CA ALA A 20 -3.78 1.04 0.97
C ALA A 20 -5.23 1.09 0.46
N VAL A 21 -6.00 0.01 0.67
CA VAL A 21 -7.40 -0.07 0.26
C VAL A 21 -8.28 0.93 1.03
N VAL A 22 -8.10 1.01 2.36
CA VAL A 22 -8.88 1.94 3.20
C VAL A 22 -8.59 3.38 2.82
N VAL A 23 -7.31 3.76 2.73
CA VAL A 23 -6.91 5.12 2.36
C VAL A 23 -7.38 5.46 0.95
N GLY A 24 -7.25 4.53 0.00
CA GLY A 24 -7.76 4.71 -1.37
C GLY A 24 -9.27 4.96 -1.40
N SER A 25 -10.03 4.19 -0.62
CA SER A 25 -11.50 4.33 -0.53
C SER A 25 -11.91 5.67 0.08
N VAL A 26 -11.25 6.10 1.15
CA VAL A 26 -11.49 7.42 1.79
C VAL A 26 -11.11 8.57 0.86
N SER A 27 -10.02 8.41 0.10
CA SER A 27 -9.59 9.41 -0.88
C SER A 27 -10.62 9.59 -1.98
N LEU A 28 -11.13 8.48 -2.51
CA LEU A 28 -12.22 8.46 -3.49
C LEU A 28 -13.47 9.15 -2.94
N ALA A 29 -13.87 8.87 -1.70
CA ALA A 29 -15.00 9.57 -1.06
C ALA A 29 -14.76 11.10 -1.01
N GLY A 30 -13.56 11.53 -0.61
CA GLY A 30 -13.19 12.95 -0.56
C GLY A 30 -13.20 13.65 -1.93
N LEU A 31 -12.98 12.91 -3.03
CA LEU A 31 -13.12 13.45 -4.38
C LEU A 31 -14.59 13.83 -4.68
N PHE A 32 -15.54 12.98 -4.29
CA PHE A 32 -16.98 13.27 -4.45
C PHE A 32 -17.45 14.45 -3.60
N GLU A 33 -16.74 14.76 -2.50
CA GLU A 33 -16.96 15.95 -1.67
C GLU A 33 -16.27 17.22 -2.22
N GLY A 34 -15.62 17.15 -3.38
CA GLY A 34 -14.90 18.27 -4.00
C GLY A 34 -13.55 18.60 -3.36
N ARG A 35 -13.05 17.75 -2.45
CA ARG A 35 -11.76 17.94 -1.74
C ARG A 35 -10.59 17.40 -2.54
N ILE A 36 -10.30 18.03 -3.68
CA ILE A 36 -9.26 17.58 -4.63
C ILE A 36 -7.89 17.42 -3.97
N GLY A 37 -7.48 18.36 -3.11
CA GLY A 37 -6.19 18.28 -2.40
C GLY A 37 -6.09 17.06 -1.47
N GLY A 38 -7.19 16.73 -0.77
CA GLY A 38 -7.27 15.55 0.09
C GLY A 38 -7.28 14.25 -0.72
N PHE A 39 -7.97 14.24 -1.87
CA PHE A 39 -7.95 13.12 -2.81
C PHE A 39 -6.53 12.85 -3.34
N LEU A 40 -5.81 13.87 -3.79
CA LEU A 40 -4.47 13.70 -4.36
C LEU A 40 -3.48 13.18 -3.30
N LEU A 41 -3.47 13.80 -2.11
CA LEU A 41 -2.61 13.36 -1.01
C LEU A 41 -2.96 11.95 -0.54
N GLY A 42 -4.25 11.67 -0.34
CA GLY A 42 -4.70 10.36 0.08
C GLY A 42 -4.40 9.28 -0.96
N THR A 43 -4.55 9.58 -2.25
CA THR A 43 -4.20 8.65 -3.33
C THR A 43 -2.70 8.38 -3.37
N ALA A 44 -1.86 9.40 -3.17
CA ALA A 44 -0.41 9.23 -3.08
C ALA A 44 -0.01 8.35 -1.88
N VAL A 45 -0.65 8.55 -0.72
CA VAL A 45 -0.43 7.73 0.49
C VAL A 45 -0.91 6.29 0.27
N ALA A 46 -2.06 6.09 -0.36
CA ALA A 46 -2.57 4.76 -0.70
C ALA A 46 -1.62 4.01 -1.65
N ALA A 47 -1.11 4.71 -2.68
CA ALA A 47 -0.13 4.14 -3.59
C ALA A 47 1.17 3.75 -2.87
N ALA A 48 1.70 4.64 -2.02
CA ALA A 48 2.90 4.36 -1.23
C ALA A 48 2.71 3.15 -0.30
N ALA A 49 1.56 3.05 0.38
CA ALA A 49 1.20 1.91 1.22
C ALA A 49 1.12 0.61 0.40
N GLY A 50 0.52 0.64 -0.79
CA GLY A 50 0.44 -0.52 -1.68
C GLY A 50 1.80 -0.98 -2.20
N PHE A 51 2.65 -0.03 -2.59
CA PHE A 51 4.04 -0.31 -2.98
C PHE A 51 4.84 -0.90 -1.81
N TYR A 52 4.65 -0.40 -0.60
CA TYR A 52 5.28 -0.94 0.59
C TYR A 52 4.79 -2.36 0.93
N ALA A 53 3.48 -2.64 0.78
CA ALA A 53 2.95 -3.99 0.91
C ALA A 53 3.62 -4.97 -0.07
N LEU A 54 3.72 -4.59 -1.35
CA LEU A 54 4.40 -5.36 -2.39
C LEU A 54 5.87 -5.62 -2.06
N TYR A 55 6.57 -4.62 -1.52
CA TYR A 55 7.95 -4.76 -1.06
C TYR A 55 8.10 -5.81 0.04
N VAL A 56 7.22 -5.78 1.03
CA VAL A 56 7.22 -6.74 2.15
C VAL A 56 6.92 -8.15 1.64
N PHE A 57 5.92 -8.33 0.77
CA PHE A 57 5.62 -9.63 0.16
C PHE A 57 6.79 -10.18 -0.66
N ARG A 58 7.53 -9.32 -1.37
CA ARG A 58 8.73 -9.69 -2.12
C ARG A 58 9.98 -9.91 -1.24
N GLY A 59 9.84 -9.82 0.08
CA GLY A 59 10.94 -10.04 1.02
C GLY A 59 12.01 -8.96 0.97
N GLY A 60 11.60 -7.70 0.78
CA GLY A 60 12.51 -6.57 0.77
C GLY A 60 13.27 -6.36 -0.53
N ARG A 61 12.80 -6.97 -1.63
CA ARG A 61 13.42 -6.84 -2.96
C ARG A 61 12.53 -5.99 -3.87
N PHE A 62 12.72 -4.68 -3.85
CA PHE A 62 12.33 -3.84 -4.99
C PHE A 62 13.29 -4.16 -6.13
N ARG A 63 12.93 -5.11 -7.00
CA ARG A 63 13.40 -5.03 -8.37
C ARG A 63 12.73 -3.78 -8.94
N PHE A 64 13.39 -2.63 -8.81
CA PHE A 64 13.16 -1.51 -9.71
C PHE A 64 13.41 -2.08 -11.10
N LEU A 65 12.32 -2.46 -11.76
CA LEU A 65 12.34 -2.79 -13.16
C LEU A 65 12.57 -1.44 -13.85
N ILE A 66 13.85 -1.10 -14.02
CA ILE A 66 14.27 -0.14 -15.04
C ILE A 66 13.90 -0.82 -16.37
N ILE A 67 12.75 -0.46 -16.93
CA ILE A 67 12.43 -0.62 -18.34
C ILE A 67 11.99 0.75 -18.83
#